data_AF-A0A349LFM2-F1
#
_entry.id   AF-A0A349LFM2-F1
#
_cell.length_a   1.000
_cell.length_b   1.000
_cell.length_c   1.000
_cell.angle_alpha   90.00
_cell.angle_beta   90.00
_cell.angle_gamma   90.00
#
_symmetry.space_group_name_H-M   'P 1'
#
loop_
_entity.id
_entity.type
_entity.pdbx_description
1 polymer ?
#
loop_
_entity_poly.entity_id
_entity_poly.type
_entity_poly.pdbx_seq_one_letter_code
_entity_poly.pdbx_strand_id
1 'polypeptide(L)'
;RERPEAAVEDFVLTADSVEVRAPAQRVERVFASGSARSESRAADSLTVDLLPEIARTDWLEGDTVILNFTEKEGVPSDQGRETGAPELELEDIIAIGSARSLYRLPPNDSLAVPGVDPPAVHYVVGNEIRIEMVGQQVKSMQVSGQTEGVHLEPLQRASGPDTTQVDTLAVPDSSSFESKLDSELMGSQNILDYVPPSKSLQLREPFVYPLQNRPRSLPWIR
;
A
#
# COMPACT_ATOMS: atom_id res chain seq x y z
N ARG A 1 -9.18 -9.74 -25.25
CA ARG A 1 -8.24 -9.15 -26.24
C ARG A 1 -6.96 -8.88 -25.49
N GLU A 2 -5.83 -9.36 -25.99
CA GLU A 2 -4.52 -9.02 -25.42
C GLU A 2 -4.31 -7.50 -25.59
N ARG A 3 -3.87 -6.84 -24.51
CA ARG A 3 -3.53 -5.41 -24.52
C ARG A 3 -2.01 -5.29 -24.59
N PRO A 4 -1.47 -4.27 -25.28
CA PRO A 4 -0.05 -3.94 -25.18
C PRO A 4 0.44 -3.90 -23.72
N GLU A 5 1.57 -4.55 -23.48
CA GLU A 5 2.24 -4.63 -22.18
C GLU A 5 3.70 -4.19 -22.34
N ALA A 6 4.20 -3.38 -21.41
CA ALA A 6 5.62 -3.11 -21.24
C ALA A 6 6.03 -3.39 -19.80
N ALA A 7 7.06 -4.21 -19.64
CA ALA A 7 7.70 -4.46 -18.35
C ALA A 7 9.05 -3.73 -18.30
N VAL A 8 9.23 -2.87 -17.30
CA VAL A 8 10.47 -2.10 -17.09
C VAL A 8 10.74 -2.04 -15.59
N GLU A 9 11.93 -2.49 -15.18
CA GLU A 9 12.27 -2.73 -13.77
C GLU A 9 11.20 -3.61 -13.11
N ASP A 10 10.72 -3.21 -11.93
CA ASP A 10 9.64 -3.86 -11.19
C ASP A 10 8.25 -3.36 -11.60
N PHE A 11 8.10 -2.64 -12.72
CA PHE A 11 6.82 -2.09 -13.15
C PHE A 11 6.31 -2.75 -14.42
N VAL A 12 5.00 -2.96 -14.46
CA VAL A 12 4.30 -3.38 -15.67
C VAL A 12 3.20 -2.42 -16.03
N LEU A 13 3.26 -1.94 -17.27
CA LEU A 13 2.30 -1.04 -17.84
C LEU A 13 1.45 -1.79 -18.87
N THR A 14 0.14 -1.61 -18.78
CA THR A 14 -0.82 -2.07 -19.78
C THR A 14 -1.69 -0.92 -20.23
N ALA A 15 -1.96 -0.84 -21.54
CA ALA A 15 -2.80 0.21 -22.12
C ALA A 15 -3.30 -0.20 -23.50
N ASP A 16 -4.07 0.66 -24.16
CA ASP A 16 -4.48 0.45 -25.55
C ASP A 16 -3.33 0.74 -26.53
N SER A 17 -2.41 1.63 -26.15
CA SER A 17 -1.16 1.93 -26.86
C SER A 17 -0.02 2.15 -25.86
N VAL A 18 1.16 1.59 -26.14
CA VAL A 18 2.37 1.78 -25.35
C VAL A 18 3.54 2.15 -26.26
N GLU A 19 4.28 3.19 -25.87
CA GLU A 19 5.50 3.66 -26.52
C GLU A 19 6.65 3.64 -25.51
N VAL A 20 7.80 3.13 -25.92
CA VAL A 20 9.03 3.15 -25.12
C VAL A 20 10.07 3.99 -25.84
N ARG A 21 10.53 5.06 -25.19
CA ARG A 21 11.63 5.89 -25.68
C ARG A 21 12.93 5.41 -25.04
N ALA A 22 13.77 4.75 -25.86
CA ALA A 22 15.02 4.16 -25.39
C ALA A 22 16.24 4.51 -26.30
N PRO A 23 16.67 5.79 -26.38
CA PRO A 23 17.84 6.16 -27.16
C PRO A 23 19.10 5.46 -26.63
N ALA A 24 19.99 5.08 -27.54
CA ALA A 24 21.20 4.31 -27.20
C ALA A 24 20.91 3.04 -26.36
N GLN A 25 19.73 2.43 -26.55
CA GLN A 25 19.28 1.23 -25.83
C GLN A 25 19.09 1.45 -24.31
N ARG A 26 18.83 2.69 -23.89
CA ARG A 26 18.57 3.06 -22.50
C ARG A 26 17.20 3.67 -22.36
N VAL A 27 16.33 3.05 -21.57
CA VAL A 27 14.95 3.54 -21.38
C VAL A 27 14.99 4.87 -20.64
N GLU A 28 14.49 5.93 -21.28
CA GLU A 28 14.31 7.25 -20.66
C GLU A 28 12.85 7.43 -20.22
N ARG A 29 11.91 6.84 -20.99
CA ARG A 29 10.48 7.01 -20.75
C ARG A 29 9.67 5.83 -21.29
N VAL A 30 8.63 5.48 -20.55
CA VAL A 30 7.50 4.68 -21.06
C VAL A 30 6.25 5.55 -21.04
N PHE A 31 5.53 5.58 -22.17
CA PHE A 31 4.28 6.32 -22.34
C PHE A 31 3.17 5.32 -22.69
N ALA A 32 2.14 5.24 -21.86
CA ALA A 32 1.01 4.34 -22.02
C ALA A 32 -0.28 5.15 -22.08
N SER A 33 -1.12 4.93 -23.09
CA SER A 33 -2.35 5.72 -23.31
C SER A 33 -3.53 4.84 -23.72
N GLY A 34 -4.72 5.26 -23.29
CA GLY A 34 -5.97 4.51 -23.42
C GLY A 34 -6.10 3.48 -22.29
N SER A 35 -6.92 3.81 -21.29
CA SER A 35 -7.13 3.01 -20.06
C SER A 35 -5.82 2.43 -19.52
N ALA A 36 -4.85 3.31 -19.28
CA ALA A 36 -3.49 2.96 -18.93
C ALA A 36 -3.40 2.60 -17.44
N ARG A 37 -2.67 1.52 -17.14
CA ARG A 37 -2.47 0.99 -15.79
C ARG A 37 -1.01 0.61 -15.63
N SER A 38 -0.38 1.10 -14.57
CA SER A 38 0.93 0.69 -14.08
C SER A 38 0.74 -0.09 -12.79
N GLU A 39 1.38 -1.25 -12.68
CA GLU A 39 1.40 -2.08 -11.48
C GLU A 39 2.84 -2.30 -11.03
N SER A 40 3.07 -2.28 -9.72
CA SER A 40 4.30 -2.75 -9.11
C SER A 40 4.28 -4.28 -9.01
N ARG A 41 5.31 -4.93 -9.54
CA ARG A 41 5.61 -6.37 -9.41
C ARG A 41 6.64 -6.67 -8.32
N ALA A 42 7.16 -5.65 -7.63
CA ALA A 42 8.09 -5.87 -6.54
C ALA A 42 7.43 -6.75 -5.47
N ALA A 43 8.02 -7.93 -5.23
CA ALA A 43 7.57 -8.78 -4.15
C ALA A 43 7.88 -8.07 -2.82
N ASP A 44 6.85 -7.87 -2.00
CA ASP A 44 6.99 -7.19 -0.71
C ASP A 44 6.36 -7.99 0.44
N SER A 45 6.75 -7.62 1.66
CA SER A 45 6.23 -8.20 2.89
C SER A 45 4.82 -7.69 3.24
N LEU A 46 4.23 -6.81 2.43
CA LEU A 46 2.87 -6.29 2.62
C LEU A 46 1.83 -7.15 1.89
N THR A 47 2.27 -8.10 1.06
CA THR A 47 1.39 -9.02 0.35
C THR A 47 0.90 -10.11 1.31
N VAL A 48 -0.43 -10.18 1.51
CA VAL A 48 -1.09 -11.22 2.30
C VAL A 48 -2.26 -11.84 1.53
N ASP A 49 -2.52 -13.14 1.73
CA ASP A 49 -3.54 -13.88 0.98
C ASP A 49 -4.97 -13.37 1.20
N LEU A 50 -5.22 -12.75 2.36
CA LEU A 50 -6.53 -12.20 2.73
C LEU A 50 -6.90 -10.97 1.91
N LEU A 51 -5.95 -10.32 1.22
CA LEU A 51 -6.23 -9.13 0.44
C LEU A 51 -7.09 -9.46 -0.80
N PRO A 52 -8.10 -8.63 -1.10
CA PRO A 52 -8.81 -8.71 -2.36
C PRO A 52 -7.82 -8.46 -3.51
N GLU A 53 -8.07 -9.05 -4.68
CA GLU A 53 -7.17 -8.99 -5.84
C GLU A 53 -6.70 -7.56 -6.15
N ILE A 54 -7.62 -6.59 -6.12
CA ILE A 54 -7.34 -5.18 -6.38
C ILE A 54 -6.33 -4.55 -5.40
N ALA A 55 -6.17 -5.10 -4.20
CA ALA A 55 -5.26 -4.59 -3.19
C ALA A 55 -4.07 -5.54 -2.95
N ARG A 56 -3.81 -6.51 -3.84
CA ARG A 56 -2.64 -7.39 -3.74
C ARG A 56 -1.35 -6.76 -4.23
N THR A 57 -1.45 -5.74 -5.07
CA THR A 57 -0.34 -5.00 -5.66
C THR A 57 -0.61 -3.52 -5.57
N ASP A 58 0.45 -2.73 -5.64
CA ASP A 58 0.34 -1.28 -5.76
C ASP A 58 0.17 -0.93 -7.23
N TRP A 59 -0.72 0.01 -7.52
CA TRP A 59 -1.02 0.39 -8.89
C TRP A 59 -1.43 1.85 -9.04
N LEU A 60 -1.28 2.32 -10.26
CA LEU A 60 -1.63 3.65 -10.72
C LEU A 60 -2.32 3.53 -12.08
N GLU A 61 -3.50 4.09 -12.23
CA GLU A 61 -4.23 4.15 -13.49
C GLU A 61 -4.55 5.58 -13.90
N GLY A 62 -4.76 5.77 -15.19
CA GLY A 62 -5.30 6.98 -15.79
C GLY A 62 -5.69 6.75 -17.25
N ASP A 63 -6.12 7.81 -17.92
CA ASP A 63 -6.27 7.78 -19.37
C ASP A 63 -4.88 7.67 -20.03
N THR A 64 -3.86 8.23 -19.37
CA THR A 64 -2.45 8.13 -19.74
C THR A 64 -1.61 7.92 -18.49
N VAL A 65 -0.61 7.05 -18.60
CA VAL A 65 0.42 6.82 -17.57
C VAL A 65 1.81 7.00 -18.20
N ILE A 66 2.67 7.75 -17.52
CA ILE A 66 4.03 8.07 -17.96
C ILE A 66 4.99 7.68 -16.84
N LEU A 67 6.02 6.90 -17.17
CA LEU A 67 7.16 6.63 -16.28
C LEU A 67 8.39 7.28 -16.88
N ASN A 68 9.09 8.12 -16.11
CA ASN A 68 10.37 8.70 -16.51
C ASN A 68 11.51 8.06 -15.70
N PHE A 69 12.62 7.80 -16.37
CA PHE A 69 13.78 7.13 -15.80
C PHE A 69 15.01 8.01 -15.96
N THR A 70 15.90 7.93 -14.97
CA THR A 70 17.24 8.49 -15.01
C THR A 70 18.28 7.38 -14.88
N GLU A 71 19.51 7.65 -15.32
CA GLU A 71 20.64 6.77 -15.04
C GLU A 71 21.15 7.04 -13.62
N LYS A 72 21.36 5.98 -12.87
CA LYS A 72 22.16 6.04 -11.66
C LYS A 72 23.63 6.02 -12.09
N GLU A 73 24.38 7.06 -11.73
CA GLU A 73 25.83 7.05 -11.93
C GLU A 73 26.44 5.87 -11.16
N GLY A 74 26.81 4.82 -11.90
CA GLY A 74 27.58 3.73 -11.34
C GLY A 74 28.92 4.27 -10.86
N VAL A 75 29.26 4.04 -9.59
CA VAL A 75 30.60 4.29 -9.09
C VAL A 75 31.58 3.52 -9.99
N PRO A 76 32.57 4.17 -10.64
CA PRO A 76 33.48 3.47 -11.53
C PRO A 76 34.19 2.38 -10.74
N SER A 77 33.96 1.12 -11.12
CA SER A 77 34.61 -0.02 -10.50
C SER A 77 36.07 0.00 -10.95
N ASP A 78 37.00 0.19 -10.02
CA ASP A 78 38.44 0.35 -10.27
C ASP A 78 39.15 -0.95 -10.72
N GLN A 79 38.42 -1.89 -11.30
CA GLN A 79 38.95 -3.15 -11.82
C GLN A 79 38.27 -3.45 -13.15
N GLY A 80 39.03 -3.27 -14.23
CA GLY A 80 38.59 -3.52 -15.60
C GLY A 80 37.94 -4.88 -15.77
N ARG A 81 36.61 -4.89 -15.80
CA ARG A 81 35.77 -5.97 -16.34
C ARG A 81 34.38 -5.42 -16.66
N GLU A 82 34.10 -5.42 -17.97
CA GLU A 82 32.81 -5.57 -18.64
C GLU A 82 31.61 -4.73 -18.16
N THR A 83 31.30 -3.69 -18.94
CA THR A 83 29.95 -3.28 -19.39
C THR A 83 28.77 -3.85 -18.59
N GLY A 84 28.55 -3.36 -17.37
CA GLY A 84 27.22 -3.34 -16.79
C GLY A 84 26.40 -2.27 -17.49
N ALA A 85 25.20 -2.62 -17.96
CA ALA A 85 24.23 -1.59 -18.34
C ALA A 85 24.06 -0.64 -17.13
N PRO A 86 23.98 0.69 -17.33
CA PRO A 86 23.73 1.60 -16.23
C PRO A 86 22.45 1.18 -15.50
N GLU A 87 22.48 1.18 -14.16
CA GLU A 87 21.31 0.87 -13.35
C GLU A 87 20.27 1.98 -13.61
N LEU A 88 19.12 1.61 -14.18
CA LEU A 88 18.03 2.54 -14.39
C LEU A 88 17.36 2.83 -13.05
N GLU A 89 17.07 4.09 -12.81
CA GLU A 89 16.37 4.56 -11.64
C GLU A 89 15.09 5.26 -12.08
N LEU A 90 13.96 4.81 -11.55
CA LEU A 90 12.68 5.48 -11.79
C LEU A 90 12.70 6.84 -11.10
N GLU A 91 12.40 7.91 -11.85
CA GLU A 91 12.35 9.28 -11.34
C GLU A 91 10.94 9.67 -10.92
N ASP A 92 9.96 9.46 -11.80
CA ASP A 92 8.56 9.72 -11.49
C ASP A 92 7.58 8.82 -12.26
N ILE A 93 6.38 8.70 -11.68
CA ILE A 93 5.22 8.06 -12.28
C ILE A 93 4.10 9.09 -12.32
N ILE A 94 3.51 9.32 -13.49
CA ILE A 94 2.47 10.33 -13.69
C ILE A 94 1.26 9.65 -14.33
N ALA A 95 0.10 9.74 -13.69
CA ALA A 95 -1.18 9.37 -14.28
C ALA A 95 -2.04 10.62 -14.52
N ILE A 96 -2.68 10.69 -15.69
CA ILE A 96 -3.42 11.86 -16.17
C ILE A 96 -4.80 11.43 -16.68
N GLY A 97 -5.80 12.29 -16.50
CA GLY A 97 -7.18 12.09 -16.94
C GLY A 97 -8.03 11.54 -15.81
N SER A 98 -8.53 10.32 -15.96
CA SER A 98 -9.24 9.59 -14.89
C SER A 98 -8.26 8.97 -13.88
N ALA A 99 -7.38 9.77 -13.29
CA ALA A 99 -6.26 9.29 -12.50
C ALA A 99 -6.71 8.67 -11.16
N ARG A 100 -6.20 7.49 -10.84
CA ARG A 100 -6.44 6.81 -9.56
C ARG A 100 -5.27 5.95 -9.14
N SER A 101 -5.00 5.87 -7.85
CA SER A 101 -3.90 5.09 -7.29
C SER A 101 -4.37 4.30 -6.09
N LEU A 102 -3.83 3.09 -5.95
CA LEU A 102 -3.87 2.30 -4.74
C LEU A 102 -2.44 1.96 -4.34
N TYR A 103 -2.08 2.24 -3.10
CA TYR A 103 -0.81 1.81 -2.53
C TYR A 103 -0.99 1.30 -1.11
N ARG A 104 -0.18 0.29 -0.78
CA ARG A 104 -0.13 -0.33 0.54
C ARG A 104 0.95 0.31 1.39
N LEU A 105 0.69 0.35 2.68
CA LEU A 105 1.61 0.86 3.69
C LEU A 105 1.68 -0.12 4.86
N PRO A 106 2.80 -0.14 5.61
CA PRO A 106 2.83 -0.78 6.92
C PRO A 106 1.68 -0.25 7.78
N PRO A 107 0.93 -1.13 8.47
CA PRO A 107 -0.16 -0.69 9.33
C PRO A 107 0.38 0.09 10.53
N ASN A 108 -0.46 0.93 11.13
CA ASN A 108 -0.08 1.69 12.32
C ASN A 108 0.05 0.82 13.58
N ASP A 109 -0.51 -0.39 13.58
CA ASP A 109 -0.33 -1.36 14.66
C ASP A 109 1.10 -1.89 14.67
N SER A 110 1.87 -1.54 15.70
CA SER A 110 3.26 -1.98 15.87
C SER A 110 3.40 -3.47 16.20
N LEU A 111 2.31 -4.14 16.58
CA LEU A 111 2.26 -5.57 16.80
C LEU A 111 1.92 -6.36 15.52
N ALA A 112 1.57 -5.67 14.43
CA ALA A 112 1.28 -6.30 13.16
C ALA A 112 2.52 -7.04 12.63
N VAL A 113 2.28 -8.25 12.14
CA VAL A 113 3.28 -9.14 11.56
C VAL A 113 3.19 -9.04 10.04
N PRO A 114 4.25 -8.54 9.36
CA PRO A 114 4.30 -8.51 7.89
C PRO A 114 4.08 -9.91 7.30
N GLY A 115 3.37 -9.97 6.17
CA GLY A 115 3.02 -11.24 5.50
C GLY A 115 1.90 -12.04 6.18
N VAL A 116 1.41 -11.59 7.34
CA VAL A 116 0.32 -12.25 8.09
C VAL A 116 -0.84 -11.30 8.29
N ASP A 117 -0.59 -10.12 8.85
CA ASP A 117 -1.62 -9.10 9.06
C ASP A 117 -1.80 -8.23 7.81
N PRO A 118 -3.03 -7.79 7.50
CA PRO A 118 -3.27 -6.93 6.36
C PRO A 118 -2.53 -5.59 6.50
N PRO A 119 -1.97 -5.05 5.40
CA PRO A 119 -1.41 -3.70 5.39
C PRO A 119 -2.52 -2.65 5.50
N ALA A 120 -2.11 -1.41 5.79
CA ALA A 120 -2.96 -0.27 5.53
C ALA A 120 -3.01 0.02 4.02
N VAL A 121 -4.13 0.58 3.54
CA VAL A 121 -4.34 0.86 2.12
C VAL A 121 -4.73 2.31 1.94
N HIS A 122 -4.02 3.00 1.06
CA HIS A 122 -4.39 4.32 0.57
C HIS A 122 -4.96 4.19 -0.84
N TYR A 123 -6.12 4.81 -1.05
CA TYR A 123 -6.73 4.95 -2.36
C TYR A 123 -7.01 6.42 -2.63
N VAL A 124 -6.60 6.92 -3.80
CA VAL A 124 -6.81 8.31 -4.20
C VAL A 124 -7.28 8.38 -5.65
N VAL A 125 -8.11 9.37 -5.94
CA VAL A 125 -8.57 9.71 -7.29
C VAL A 125 -8.35 11.19 -7.54
N GLY A 126 -8.07 11.56 -8.78
CA GLY A 126 -7.80 12.93 -9.20
C GLY A 126 -7.78 13.08 -10.71
N ASN A 127 -7.46 14.29 -11.18
CA ASN A 127 -7.23 14.55 -12.61
C ASN A 127 -5.79 14.21 -13.00
N GLU A 128 -4.85 14.43 -12.09
CA GLU A 128 -3.46 14.03 -12.24
C GLU A 128 -2.94 13.54 -10.88
N ILE A 129 -2.22 12.42 -10.90
CA ILE A 129 -1.45 11.91 -9.78
C ILE A 129 0.00 11.80 -10.23
N ARG A 130 0.90 12.49 -9.53
CA ARG A 130 2.35 12.42 -9.73
C ARG A 130 3.02 11.83 -8.50
N ILE A 131 3.82 10.80 -8.70
CA ILE A 131 4.63 10.15 -7.67
C ILE A 131 6.09 10.41 -8.02
N GLU A 132 6.79 11.16 -7.17
CA GLU A 132 8.24 11.34 -7.28
C GLU A 132 8.95 10.22 -6.53
N MET A 133 9.95 9.63 -7.16
CA MET A 133 10.76 8.53 -6.65
C MET A 133 12.18 9.01 -6.36
N VAL A 134 12.81 8.44 -5.34
CA VAL A 134 14.25 8.53 -5.08
C VAL A 134 14.73 7.14 -4.69
N GLY A 135 15.57 6.55 -5.53
CA GLY A 135 15.84 5.13 -5.54
C GLY A 135 14.55 4.34 -5.71
N GLN A 136 14.35 3.37 -4.82
CA GLN A 136 13.14 2.54 -4.77
C GLN A 136 12.06 3.10 -3.83
N GLN A 137 12.14 4.37 -3.45
CA GLN A 137 11.27 4.97 -2.44
C GLN A 137 10.47 6.12 -3.01
N VAL A 138 9.18 6.17 -2.63
CA VAL A 138 8.35 7.35 -2.87
C VAL A 138 8.88 8.52 -2.03
N LYS A 139 9.30 9.58 -2.72
CA LYS A 139 9.70 10.85 -2.11
C LYS A 139 8.49 11.74 -1.83
N SER A 140 7.61 11.89 -2.80
CA SER A 140 6.38 12.68 -2.66
C SER A 140 5.27 12.18 -3.58
N MET A 141 4.03 12.45 -3.20
CA MET A 141 2.86 12.24 -4.04
C MET A 141 2.06 13.54 -4.11
N GLN A 142 1.70 13.92 -5.32
CA GLN A 142 0.90 15.11 -5.61
C GLN A 142 -0.35 14.68 -6.36
N VAL A 143 -1.51 15.13 -5.87
CA VAL A 143 -2.80 14.89 -6.52
C VAL A 143 -3.44 16.23 -6.83
N SER A 144 -3.85 16.42 -8.08
CA SER A 144 -4.43 17.68 -8.55
C SER A 144 -5.76 17.48 -9.28
N GLY A 145 -6.56 18.54 -9.35
CA GLY A 145 -7.90 18.53 -9.91
C GLY A 145 -8.98 18.24 -8.87
N GLN A 146 -10.01 17.48 -9.26
CA GLN A 146 -11.05 17.03 -8.33
C GLN A 146 -10.54 15.82 -7.55
N THR A 147 -10.07 16.07 -6.34
CA THR A 147 -9.40 15.05 -5.52
C THR A 147 -10.35 14.43 -4.50
N GLU A 148 -10.40 13.10 -4.47
CA GLU A 148 -10.98 12.33 -3.36
C GLU A 148 -9.98 11.26 -2.93
N GLY A 149 -9.99 10.90 -1.65
CA GLY A 149 -9.08 9.88 -1.13
C GLY A 149 -9.60 9.23 0.15
N VAL A 150 -9.21 7.98 0.33
CA VAL A 150 -9.55 7.17 1.50
C VAL A 150 -8.28 6.50 2.01
N HIS A 151 -8.08 6.56 3.32
CA HIS A 151 -7.09 5.77 4.04
C HIS A 151 -7.81 4.72 4.88
N LEU A 152 -7.42 3.46 4.72
CA LEU A 152 -7.97 2.33 5.46
C LEU A 152 -6.86 1.70 6.30
N GLU A 153 -7.12 1.61 7.61
CA GLU A 153 -6.32 0.83 8.54
C GLU A 153 -6.96 -0.55 8.75
N PRO A 154 -6.16 -1.61 8.88
CA PRO A 154 -6.69 -2.89 9.35
C PRO A 154 -7.22 -2.73 10.78
N LEU A 155 -8.26 -3.51 11.08
CA LEU A 155 -8.76 -3.61 12.45
C LEU A 155 -7.67 -4.24 13.32
N GLN A 156 -7.31 -3.57 14.41
CA GLN A 156 -6.36 -4.11 15.38
C GLN A 156 -6.87 -5.46 15.89
N ARG A 157 -5.99 -6.46 15.96
CA ARG A 157 -6.31 -7.69 16.66
C ARG A 157 -6.58 -7.32 18.12
N ALA A 158 -7.75 -7.72 18.64
CA ALA A 158 -8.00 -7.63 20.06
C ALA A 158 -6.84 -8.33 20.78
N SER A 159 -6.16 -7.62 21.69
CA SER A 159 -5.17 -8.23 22.56
C SER A 159 -5.83 -9.45 23.18
N GLY A 160 -5.22 -10.63 23.02
CA GLY A 160 -5.75 -11.86 23.62
C GLY A 160 -6.05 -11.62 25.10
N PRO A 161 -7.03 -12.35 25.69
CA PRO A 161 -7.38 -12.14 27.09
C PRO A 161 -6.10 -12.17 27.92
N ASP A 162 -5.86 -11.06 28.61
CA ASP A 162 -4.80 -10.92 29.59
C ASP A 162 -5.01 -12.03 30.61
N THR A 163 -4.25 -13.13 30.49
CA THR A 163 -4.18 -14.15 31.54
C THR A 163 -3.38 -13.54 32.68
N THR A 164 -3.99 -12.55 33.33
CA THR A 164 -3.63 -12.10 34.65
C THR A 164 -3.70 -13.32 35.55
N GLN A 165 -2.51 -13.77 35.95
CA GLN A 165 -2.19 -14.61 37.09
C GLN A 165 -3.28 -15.59 37.54
N VAL A 166 -3.03 -16.88 37.31
CA VAL A 166 -3.56 -17.93 38.18
C VAL A 166 -2.99 -17.66 39.59
N ASP A 167 -3.75 -16.98 40.43
CA ASP A 167 -3.44 -16.84 41.85
C ASP A 167 -3.64 -18.21 42.51
N THR A 168 -2.54 -18.96 42.65
CA THR A 168 -2.53 -20.26 43.31
C THR A 168 -2.43 -20.06 44.81
N LEU A 169 -3.39 -19.38 45.43
CA LEU A 169 -3.52 -19.29 46.90
C LEU A 169 -4.97 -19.33 47.41
N ALA A 170 -5.90 -19.90 46.65
CA ALA A 170 -7.20 -20.29 47.20
C ALA A 170 -7.13 -21.71 47.79
N VAL A 171 -6.92 -21.79 49.10
CA VAL A 171 -7.15 -22.99 49.91
C VAL A 171 -8.63 -23.39 49.79
N PRO A 172 -8.98 -24.66 49.52
CA PRO A 172 -10.37 -25.06 49.39
C PRO A 172 -10.99 -25.26 50.77
N ASP A 173 -11.75 -24.28 51.25
CA ASP A 173 -12.66 -24.51 52.39
C ASP A 173 -14.00 -25.06 51.88
N SER A 174 -14.24 -26.30 52.27
CA SER A 174 -15.50 -27.00 52.09
C SER A 174 -16.56 -26.45 53.03
N SER A 175 -17.59 -25.80 52.51
CA SER A 175 -18.94 -25.92 53.08
C SER A 175 -20.02 -25.54 52.06
N SER A 176 -20.83 -26.55 51.77
CA SER A 176 -22.15 -26.52 51.15
C SER A 176 -23.05 -25.39 51.66
N PHE A 177 -23.78 -24.71 50.75
CA PHE A 177 -25.21 -24.40 50.93
C PHE A 177 -25.87 -24.10 49.56
N GLU A 178 -27.19 -24.23 49.56
CA GLU A 178 -28.05 -24.74 48.51
C GLU A 178 -28.40 -23.80 47.35
N SER A 179 -28.86 -24.46 46.29
CA SER A 179 -29.61 -24.00 45.13
C SER A 179 -30.63 -22.89 45.39
N LYS A 180 -30.65 -21.92 44.47
CA LYS A 180 -31.94 -21.44 43.95
C LYS A 180 -31.82 -21.05 42.47
N LEU A 181 -32.49 -21.87 41.67
CA LEU A 181 -32.84 -21.65 40.27
C LEU A 181 -33.91 -20.55 40.23
N ASP A 182 -33.65 -19.45 39.53
CA ASP A 182 -34.73 -18.63 38.96
C ASP A 182 -34.31 -18.24 37.54
N SER A 183 -34.87 -18.98 36.58
CA SER A 183 -34.94 -18.61 35.18
C SER A 183 -36.12 -17.67 35.00
N GLU A 184 -35.89 -16.45 34.49
CA GLU A 184 -36.78 -15.76 33.56
C GLU A 184 -36.27 -14.33 33.29
N LEU A 185 -35.66 -14.12 32.13
CA LEU A 185 -35.98 -13.01 31.22
C LEU A 185 -35.15 -13.18 29.94
N MET A 186 -35.78 -13.85 28.97
CA MET A 186 -35.43 -13.79 27.56
C MET A 186 -35.29 -12.34 27.11
N GLY A 187 -34.15 -12.03 26.51
CA GLY A 187 -33.88 -10.74 25.86
C GLY A 187 -32.72 -10.88 24.90
N SER A 188 -32.97 -11.50 23.74
CA SER A 188 -32.07 -11.51 22.58
C SER A 188 -31.77 -10.08 22.14
N GLN A 189 -30.55 -9.58 22.41
CA GLN A 189 -30.09 -8.30 21.89
C GLN A 189 -29.40 -8.53 20.54
N ASN A 190 -30.13 -8.20 19.47
CA ASN A 190 -29.62 -7.97 18.14
C ASN A 190 -28.51 -6.91 18.18
N ILE A 191 -27.30 -7.26 17.74
CA ILE A 191 -26.27 -6.28 17.39
C ILE A 191 -26.52 -5.87 15.94
N LEU A 192 -27.37 -4.86 15.76
CA LEU A 192 -27.54 -4.15 14.50
C LEU A 192 -26.99 -2.72 14.69
N ASP A 193 -26.15 -2.32 13.75
CA ASP A 193 -25.83 -0.95 13.33
C ASP A 193 -25.21 0.02 14.35
N TYR A 194 -23.88 0.07 14.33
CA TYR A 194 -23.15 1.32 14.59
C TYR A 194 -22.07 1.54 13.52
N VAL A 195 -22.42 2.31 12.49
CA VAL A 195 -21.48 2.87 11.51
C VAL A 195 -21.19 4.31 11.96
N PRO A 196 -19.98 4.64 12.44
CA PRO A 196 -19.63 6.03 12.67
C PRO A 196 -19.53 6.77 11.32
N PRO A 197 -19.96 8.04 11.23
CA PRO A 197 -19.95 8.77 9.96
C PRO A 197 -18.52 8.99 9.47
N SER A 198 -18.23 8.50 8.27
CA SER A 198 -17.00 8.82 7.53
C SER A 198 -16.99 10.31 7.21
N LYS A 199 -15.98 11.05 7.72
CA LYS A 199 -15.73 12.43 7.30
C LYS A 199 -15.26 12.42 5.85
N SER A 200 -16.16 12.77 4.93
CA SER A 200 -15.79 13.15 3.57
C SER A 200 -15.01 14.47 3.62
N LEU A 201 -13.70 14.41 3.42
CA LEU A 201 -12.85 15.59 3.32
C LEU A 201 -12.89 16.10 1.87
N GLN A 202 -13.81 17.02 1.58
CA GLN A 202 -13.84 17.79 0.34
C GLN A 202 -12.69 18.80 0.39
N LEU A 203 -11.58 18.55 -0.33
CA LEU A 203 -10.44 19.47 -0.39
C LEU A 203 -10.29 20.10 -1.77
N ARG A 204 -10.23 21.44 -1.81
CA ARG A 204 -10.13 22.29 -3.02
C ARG A 204 -8.72 22.85 -3.26
N GLU A 205 -7.68 22.22 -2.73
CA GLU A 205 -6.28 22.66 -2.91
C GLU A 205 -5.39 21.47 -3.27
N PRO A 206 -4.29 21.66 -4.03
CA PRO A 206 -3.33 20.61 -4.30
C PRO A 206 -2.75 20.09 -2.98
N PHE A 207 -3.09 18.85 -2.62
CA PHE A 207 -2.68 18.24 -1.37
C PHE A 207 -1.28 17.67 -1.54
N VAL A 208 -0.32 18.23 -0.82
CA VAL A 208 1.01 17.62 -0.63
C VAL A 208 0.93 16.78 0.63
N TYR A 209 0.91 15.45 0.51
CA TYR A 209 1.11 14.58 1.67
C TYR A 209 2.63 14.45 1.91
N PRO A 210 3.19 15.03 2.98
CA PRO A 210 4.49 14.59 3.43
C PRO A 210 4.31 13.19 4.03
N LEU A 211 4.86 12.16 3.40
CA LEU A 211 5.02 10.82 4.01
C LEU A 211 6.12 10.89 5.10
N GLN A 212 5.89 11.70 6.14
CA GLN A 212 6.90 12.08 7.13
C GLN A 212 7.03 11.14 8.34
N ASN A 213 6.23 10.07 8.43
CA ASN A 213 6.40 9.07 9.48
C ASN A 213 7.24 7.88 8.99
N ARG A 214 8.56 8.08 8.94
CA ARG A 214 9.52 6.96 9.02
C ARG A 214 10.32 7.06 10.31
N PRO A 215 10.38 6.02 11.16
CA PRO A 215 11.53 5.86 12.04
C PRO A 215 12.79 5.71 11.19
N ARG A 216 13.85 6.40 11.62
CA ARG A 216 15.19 6.31 11.04
C ARG A 216 15.64 4.85 11.02
N SER A 217 16.02 4.37 9.84
CA SER A 217 16.67 3.08 9.55
C SER A 217 15.96 1.82 10.05
N LEU A 218 15.47 0.99 9.12
CA LEU A 218 15.43 -0.45 9.33
C LEU A 218 15.98 -1.17 8.07
N PRO A 219 16.73 -2.27 8.26
CA PRO A 219 17.56 -2.88 7.23
C PRO A 219 16.71 -3.73 6.29
N TRP A 220 17.14 -3.82 5.03
CA TRP A 220 16.49 -4.60 3.99
C TRP A 220 16.64 -6.10 4.30
N ILE A 221 15.58 -6.87 4.07
CA ILE A 221 15.61 -8.34 4.01
C ILE A 221 15.98 -8.71 2.56
N ARG A 222 16.94 -9.63 2.43
CA ARG A 222 17.36 -10.27 1.18
C ARG A 222 16.36 -11.29 0.68
#